data_AF-A0A2V9K2B8-F1
#
_entry.id   AF-A0A2V9K2B8-F1
#
_cell.length_a   1.000
_cell.length_b   1.000
_cell.length_c   1.000
_cell.angle_alpha   90.00
_cell.angle_beta   90.00
_cell.angle_gamma   90.00
#
_symmetry.space_group_name_H-M   'P 1'
#
loop_
_entity.id
_entity.type
_entity.pdbx_description
1 polymer ?
#
loop_
_entity_poly.entity_id
_entity_poly.type
_entity_poly.pdbx_seq_one_letter_code
_entity_poly.pdbx_strand_id
1 'polypeptide(L)'
;MPAFSAAGALTLLLFGFGLGWELRSRARPAQPGSSNIAASSFGLENFRINGISRVAPDPQTGEVRITLDAERRVTLQGSLDDPRIQQVLVYAVKSYDNAGIRRDTLDALRPRASNPYFRQALLYAMRQDRNPGVRLEALDAVRGLEWDPDTRRAFLDLLEHDANPGLRIAAIDELVKHADQEVLAALGQLAAKDSSRFVRLKCATAIRDIEAK
;
A
#
# COMPACT_ATOMS: atom_id res chain seq x y z
N MET A 1 -26.41 67.52 11.57
CA MET A 1 -27.54 67.18 12.47
C MET A 1 -28.56 68.31 12.40
N PRO A 2 -29.89 68.11 12.42
CA PRO A 2 -30.75 66.91 12.63
C PRO A 2 -31.38 66.41 11.29
N ALA A 3 -31.98 65.22 11.06
CA ALA A 3 -32.81 64.21 11.77
C ALA A 3 -34.33 64.32 11.48
N PHE A 4 -34.98 63.13 11.35
CA PHE A 4 -36.42 62.80 11.14
C PHE A 4 -36.89 62.64 9.68
N SER A 5 -37.61 61.60 9.22
CA SER A 5 -38.28 60.45 9.87
C SER A 5 -38.53 59.30 8.88
N ALA A 6 -38.69 58.08 9.42
CA ALA A 6 -39.07 56.84 8.75
C ALA A 6 -40.55 56.78 8.33
N ALA A 7 -40.89 55.99 7.29
CA ALA A 7 -42.07 55.09 7.22
C ALA A 7 -42.27 54.47 5.81
N GLY A 8 -42.71 53.20 5.78
CA GLY A 8 -43.40 52.55 4.63
C GLY A 8 -42.64 51.37 4.00
N ALA A 9 -42.64 50.16 4.61
CA ALA A 9 -43.59 49.05 4.35
C ALA A 9 -43.47 48.43 2.94
N LEU A 10 -42.79 47.29 2.74
CA LEU A 10 -43.22 45.88 2.94
C LEU A 10 -44.09 45.34 1.79
N THR A 11 -43.49 44.56 0.88
CA THR A 11 -44.22 43.64 -0.03
C THR A 11 -43.45 42.33 -0.27
N LEU A 12 -43.87 41.31 0.47
CA LEU A 12 -44.14 39.91 0.09
C LEU A 12 -43.04 39.04 -0.55
N LEU A 13 -42.47 38.19 0.31
CA LEU A 13 -42.00 36.83 0.03
C LEU A 13 -43.14 35.97 -0.57
N LEU A 14 -42.87 35.28 -1.68
CA LEU A 14 -43.67 34.15 -2.15
C LEU A 14 -42.80 32.90 -2.32
N PHE A 15 -43.32 31.83 -1.73
CA PHE A 15 -42.81 30.47 -1.57
C PHE A 15 -42.53 29.75 -2.90
N GLY A 16 -41.48 28.93 -2.91
CA GLY A 16 -41.29 27.84 -3.87
C GLY A 16 -40.72 26.62 -3.17
N PHE A 17 -41.57 25.85 -2.48
CA PHE A 17 -41.22 24.59 -1.82
C PHE A 17 -42.15 23.49 -2.32
N GLY A 18 -41.56 22.37 -2.74
CA GLY A 18 -42.23 21.08 -2.90
C GLY A 18 -42.76 20.77 -4.29
N LEU A 19 -42.13 19.79 -4.96
CA LEU A 19 -42.75 18.73 -5.78
C LEU A 19 -41.63 17.88 -6.38
N GLY A 20 -41.23 16.82 -5.67
CA GLY A 20 -40.19 15.90 -6.10
C GLY A 20 -40.24 14.57 -5.35
N TRP A 21 -41.44 14.11 -5.01
CA TRP A 21 -41.69 12.76 -4.49
C TRP A 21 -42.72 12.11 -5.40
N GLU A 22 -42.24 11.36 -6.39
CA GLU A 22 -42.92 10.19 -6.97
C GLU A 22 -42.21 9.81 -8.26
N LEU A 23 -41.39 8.75 -8.22
CA LEU A 23 -41.18 7.79 -9.30
C LEU A 23 -40.30 6.67 -8.77
N ARG A 24 -40.94 5.74 -8.04
CA ARG A 24 -40.38 4.42 -7.77
C ARG A 24 -40.61 3.54 -9.00
N SER A 25 -39.57 3.25 -9.76
CA SER A 25 -39.59 2.20 -10.78
C SER A 25 -38.85 0.94 -10.30
N ARG A 26 -39.67 0.01 -9.80
CA ARG A 26 -39.61 -1.46 -9.93
C ARG A 26 -38.23 -2.10 -10.19
N ALA A 27 -37.74 -2.80 -9.17
CA ALA A 27 -36.64 -3.76 -9.24
C ALA A 27 -36.93 -4.94 -10.19
N ARG A 28 -35.89 -5.43 -10.88
CA ARG A 28 -35.83 -6.74 -11.55
C ARG A 28 -34.79 -7.63 -10.84
N PRO A 29 -34.99 -8.96 -10.81
CA PRO A 29 -34.14 -9.89 -10.06
C PRO A 29 -32.84 -10.26 -10.81
N ALA A 30 -31.91 -10.80 -10.04
CA ALA A 30 -30.48 -11.00 -10.29
C ALA A 30 -30.07 -11.91 -11.46
N GLN A 31 -28.85 -11.69 -11.96
CA GLN A 31 -28.00 -12.72 -12.57
C GLN A 31 -26.58 -12.62 -11.99
N PRO A 32 -25.90 -13.76 -11.76
CA PRO A 32 -24.71 -13.85 -10.92
C PRO A 32 -23.44 -13.57 -11.74
N GLY A 33 -22.69 -12.55 -11.33
CA GLY A 33 -21.35 -12.26 -11.83
C GLY A 33 -20.35 -12.31 -10.68
N SER A 34 -19.57 -13.40 -10.66
CA SER A 34 -18.25 -13.55 -10.04
C SER A 34 -18.01 -12.86 -8.69
N SER A 35 -18.19 -13.66 -7.64
CA SER A 35 -17.72 -13.42 -6.28
C SER A 35 -16.24 -13.05 -6.21
N ASN A 36 -15.95 -11.79 -5.89
CA ASN A 36 -14.69 -11.42 -5.26
C ASN A 36 -14.91 -11.34 -3.75
N ILE A 37 -14.14 -12.15 -3.05
CA ILE A 37 -14.23 -12.45 -1.63
C ILE A 37 -14.15 -11.15 -0.81
N ALA A 38 -15.20 -10.92 -0.04
CA ALA A 38 -15.32 -9.83 0.90
C ALA A 38 -14.17 -9.87 1.92
N ALA A 39 -13.30 -8.88 1.87
CA ALA A 39 -12.55 -8.47 3.04
C ALA A 39 -13.57 -7.87 4.02
N SER A 40 -13.81 -8.57 5.12
CA SER A 40 -14.71 -8.18 6.20
C SER A 40 -14.58 -6.70 6.56
N SER A 41 -15.65 -5.99 6.26
CA SER A 41 -15.85 -4.55 6.32
C SER A 41 -16.25 -4.10 7.73
N PHE A 42 -15.28 -3.89 8.61
CA PHE A 42 -15.53 -3.09 9.80
C PHE A 42 -15.10 -1.64 9.53
N GLY A 43 -16.05 -0.77 9.16
CA GLY A 43 -15.90 0.68 9.23
C GLY A 43 -15.63 1.43 7.90
N LEU A 44 -15.43 0.72 6.78
CA LEU A 44 -15.33 1.35 5.46
C LEU A 44 -16.65 1.36 4.67
N GLU A 45 -17.67 0.62 5.10
CA GLU A 45 -19.00 0.59 4.44
C GLU A 45 -19.69 1.96 4.38
N ASN A 46 -19.39 2.86 5.33
CA ASN A 46 -19.96 4.21 5.35
C ASN A 46 -19.20 5.21 4.47
N PHE A 47 -18.03 4.84 3.95
CA PHE A 47 -17.27 5.66 3.01
C PHE A 47 -17.17 4.93 1.69
N ARG A 48 -17.96 5.35 0.70
CA ARG A 48 -17.69 5.02 -0.70
C ARG A 48 -16.38 5.71 -1.09
N ILE A 49 -15.25 5.06 -0.79
CA ILE A 49 -13.92 5.52 -1.18
C ILE A 49 -13.82 5.37 -2.69
N ASN A 50 -13.80 6.48 -3.41
CA ASN A 50 -13.56 6.50 -4.85
C ASN A 50 -12.05 6.42 -5.15
N GLY A 51 -11.23 6.95 -4.25
CA GLY A 51 -9.78 6.88 -4.35
C GLY A 51 -9.03 7.38 -3.13
N ILE A 52 -7.71 7.17 -3.15
CA ILE A 52 -6.73 7.69 -2.22
C ILE A 52 -5.86 8.69 -3.00
N SER A 53 -5.89 9.96 -2.61
CA SER A 53 -5.10 11.01 -3.28
C SER A 53 -3.76 11.27 -2.60
N ARG A 54 -3.62 10.95 -1.30
CA ARG A 54 -2.38 11.14 -0.56
C ARG A 54 -2.29 10.23 0.66
N VAL A 55 -1.09 9.72 0.92
CA VAL A 55 -0.68 9.13 2.20
C VAL A 55 0.56 9.90 2.65
N ALA A 56 0.53 10.47 3.85
CA ALA A 56 1.61 11.29 4.38
C ALA A 56 1.87 10.96 5.85
N PRO A 57 3.00 10.33 6.20
CA PRO A 57 3.41 10.18 7.59
C PRO A 57 3.77 11.55 8.19
N ASP A 58 3.47 11.74 9.46
CA ASP A 58 3.86 12.91 10.24
C ASP A 58 5.11 12.55 11.07
N PRO A 59 6.28 13.11 10.75
CA PRO A 59 7.53 12.74 11.42
C PRO A 59 7.61 13.22 12.87
N GLN A 60 6.77 14.17 13.29
CA GLN A 60 6.79 14.69 14.66
C GLN A 60 5.93 13.85 15.59
N THR A 61 4.76 13.41 15.11
CA THR A 61 3.77 12.69 15.92
C THR A 61 3.81 11.17 15.71
N GLY A 62 4.36 10.71 14.59
CA GLY A 62 4.27 9.31 14.17
C GLY A 62 2.87 8.90 13.67
N GLU A 63 1.95 9.85 13.57
CA GLU A 63 0.64 9.64 12.95
C GLU A 63 0.78 9.62 11.42
N VAL A 64 -0.27 9.16 10.77
CA VAL A 64 -0.39 9.19 9.31
C VAL A 64 -1.64 9.95 8.92
N ARG A 65 -1.51 10.79 7.90
CA ARG A 65 -2.62 11.53 7.28
C ARG A 65 -2.91 10.94 5.91
N ILE A 66 -4.15 10.50 5.72
CA ILE A 66 -4.64 9.87 4.49
C ILE A 66 -5.74 10.77 3.91
N THR A 67 -5.53 11.26 2.69
CA THR A 67 -6.55 12.01 1.95
C THR A 67 -7.28 11.06 1.01
N LEU A 68 -8.59 10.94 1.23
CA LEU A 68 -9.50 10.10 0.47
C LEU A 68 -10.39 10.98 -0.40
N ASP A 69 -10.59 10.57 -1.65
CA ASP A 69 -11.63 11.11 -2.50
C ASP A 69 -12.86 10.20 -2.38
N ALA A 70 -13.94 10.73 -1.80
CA ALA A 70 -15.26 10.12 -1.75
C ALA A 70 -16.26 11.10 -2.39
N GLU A 71 -17.55 11.07 -2.02
CA GLU A 71 -18.52 12.11 -2.42
C GLU A 71 -18.04 13.53 -2.05
N ARG A 72 -17.29 13.62 -0.95
CA ARG A 72 -16.49 14.79 -0.57
C ARG A 72 -15.08 14.32 -0.20
N ARG A 73 -14.10 15.21 -0.30
CA ARG A 73 -12.74 14.91 0.18
C ARG A 73 -12.75 14.72 1.70
N VAL A 74 -12.18 13.63 2.16
CA VAL A 74 -12.09 13.27 3.58
C VAL A 74 -10.63 13.08 3.94
N THR A 75 -10.23 13.59 5.10
CA THR A 75 -8.90 13.33 5.66
C THR A 75 -9.05 12.45 6.88
N LEU A 76 -8.44 11.28 6.85
CA LEU A 76 -8.25 10.43 8.02
C LEU A 76 -6.88 10.74 8.61
N GLN A 77 -6.80 10.97 9.90
CA GLN A 77 -5.54 11.17 10.61
C GLN A 77 -5.57 10.34 11.89
N GLY A 78 -4.48 9.66 12.18
CA GLY A 78 -4.34 8.92 13.43
C GLY A 78 -3.08 8.07 13.49
N SER A 79 -2.93 7.37 14.61
CA SER A 79 -1.84 6.43 14.84
C SER A 79 -1.88 5.25 13.87
N LEU A 80 -0.70 4.74 13.55
CA LEU A 80 -0.51 3.44 12.87
C LEU A 80 -1.07 2.24 13.67
N ASP A 81 -1.44 2.44 14.93
CA ASP A 81 -2.14 1.45 15.76
C ASP A 81 -3.67 1.53 15.66
N ASP A 82 -4.25 2.57 15.01
CA ASP A 82 -5.71 2.66 14.79
C ASP A 82 -6.13 1.60 13.75
N PRO A 83 -7.03 0.65 14.09
CA PRO A 83 -7.45 -0.40 13.17
C PRO A 83 -8.02 0.10 11.83
N ARG A 84 -8.67 1.27 11.83
CA ARG A 84 -9.23 1.87 10.61
C ARG A 84 -8.12 2.37 9.69
N ILE A 85 -7.09 3.01 10.28
CA ILE A 85 -5.89 3.44 9.55
C ILE A 85 -5.16 2.22 9.00
N GLN A 86 -4.95 1.19 9.83
CA GLN A 86 -4.31 -0.05 9.40
C GLN A 86 -5.02 -0.67 8.19
N GLN A 87 -6.35 -0.78 8.24
CA GLN A 87 -7.13 -1.35 7.15
C GLN A 87 -6.98 -0.56 5.84
N VAL A 88 -7.04 0.79 5.90
CA VAL A 88 -6.88 1.63 4.70
C VAL A 88 -5.49 1.51 4.11
N LEU A 89 -4.43 1.49 4.94
CA LEU A 89 -3.05 1.35 4.45
C LEU A 89 -2.78 -0.04 3.87
N VAL A 90 -3.28 -1.10 4.51
CA VAL A 90 -3.15 -2.47 3.97
C VAL A 90 -3.89 -2.60 2.64
N TYR A 91 -5.08 -2.03 2.52
CA TYR A 91 -5.81 -1.94 1.25
C TYR A 91 -5.01 -1.17 0.19
N ALA A 92 -4.45 -0.02 0.57
CA ALA A 92 -3.64 0.79 -0.33
C ALA A 92 -2.48 -0.02 -0.91
N VAL A 93 -1.72 -0.73 -0.06
CA VAL A 93 -0.61 -1.59 -0.49
C VAL A 93 -1.06 -2.74 -1.39
N LYS A 94 -2.14 -3.45 -1.02
CA LYS A 94 -2.49 -4.71 -1.69
C LYS A 94 -3.32 -4.55 -2.95
N SER A 95 -4.10 -3.48 -3.05
CA SER A 95 -5.21 -3.40 -3.99
C SER A 95 -5.34 -2.06 -4.72
N TYR A 96 -4.66 -1.01 -4.28
CA TYR A 96 -4.83 0.30 -4.92
C TYR A 96 -4.03 0.43 -6.22
N ASP A 97 -4.61 1.08 -7.24
CA ASP A 97 -4.03 1.09 -8.57
C ASP A 97 -2.79 1.98 -8.72
N ASN A 98 -2.78 3.13 -8.05
CA ASN A 98 -1.71 4.11 -8.20
C ASN A 98 -0.43 3.64 -7.49
N ALA A 99 0.63 3.38 -8.25
CA ALA A 99 1.90 2.90 -7.72
C ALA A 99 2.61 3.91 -6.80
N GLY A 100 2.43 5.21 -7.04
CA GLY A 100 2.94 6.26 -6.16
C GLY A 100 2.31 6.19 -4.77
N ILE A 101 0.98 6.07 -4.70
CA ILE A 101 0.28 5.89 -3.43
C ILE A 101 0.70 4.60 -2.73
N ARG A 102 0.86 3.48 -3.46
CA ARG A 102 1.35 2.24 -2.85
C ARG A 102 2.74 2.43 -2.26
N ARG A 103 3.66 3.06 -3.00
CA ARG A 103 5.01 3.38 -2.52
C ARG A 103 4.98 4.27 -1.28
N ASP A 104 4.28 5.40 -1.33
CA ASP A 104 4.15 6.34 -0.20
C ASP A 104 3.54 5.65 1.03
N THR A 105 2.63 4.69 0.79
CA THR A 105 2.08 3.86 1.87
C THR A 105 3.14 2.96 2.48
N LEU A 106 3.96 2.27 1.68
CA LEU A 106 5.04 1.42 2.20
C LEU A 106 6.03 2.23 3.06
N ASP A 107 6.39 3.43 2.62
CA ASP A 107 7.24 4.34 3.39
C ASP A 107 6.58 4.70 4.74
N ALA A 108 5.28 5.02 4.73
CA ALA A 108 4.53 5.31 5.95
C ALA A 108 4.44 4.11 6.91
N LEU A 109 4.51 2.86 6.41
CA LEU A 109 4.50 1.65 7.24
C LEU A 109 5.85 1.35 7.90
N ARG A 110 6.95 1.87 7.35
CA ARG A 110 8.33 1.53 7.74
C ARG A 110 8.61 1.69 9.24
N PRO A 111 8.17 2.75 9.94
CA PRO A 111 8.42 2.91 11.38
C PRO A 111 7.77 1.82 12.25
N ARG A 112 6.76 1.11 11.73
CA ARG A 112 6.06 0.02 12.41
C ARG A 112 6.09 -1.26 11.59
N ALA A 113 7.14 -1.49 10.81
CA ALA A 113 7.25 -2.63 9.90
C ALA A 113 7.05 -3.99 10.59
N SER A 114 7.46 -4.12 11.87
CA SER A 114 7.29 -5.34 12.67
C SER A 114 5.86 -5.61 13.14
N ASN A 115 4.92 -4.66 12.99
CA ASN A 115 3.50 -4.91 13.24
C ASN A 115 3.03 -6.03 12.28
N PRO A 116 2.38 -7.11 12.77
CA PRO A 116 2.02 -8.26 11.94
C PRO A 116 1.22 -7.92 10.67
N TYR A 117 0.30 -6.94 10.74
CA TYR A 117 -0.51 -6.52 9.59
C TYR A 117 0.34 -5.83 8.53
N PHE A 118 1.27 -4.96 8.95
CA PHE A 118 2.15 -4.23 8.05
C PHE A 118 3.25 -5.13 7.50
N ARG A 119 3.85 -5.98 8.34
CA ARG A 119 4.80 -7.01 7.93
C ARG A 119 4.24 -7.83 6.77
N GLN A 120 3.03 -8.35 6.89
CA GLN A 120 2.39 -9.11 5.82
C GLN A 120 2.13 -8.28 4.56
N ALA A 121 1.80 -7.00 4.69
CA ALA A 121 1.61 -6.10 3.54
C ALA A 121 2.93 -5.81 2.83
N LEU A 122 4.02 -5.56 3.56
CA LEU A 122 5.37 -5.35 3.04
C LEU A 122 5.87 -6.60 2.29
N LEU A 123 5.77 -7.79 2.89
CA LEU A 123 6.15 -9.06 2.26
C LEU A 123 5.29 -9.39 1.04
N TYR A 124 4.01 -9.00 1.04
CA TYR A 124 3.14 -9.12 -0.13
C TYR A 124 3.61 -8.20 -1.25
N ALA A 125 3.83 -6.91 -0.96
CA ALA A 125 4.26 -5.93 -1.95
C ALA A 125 5.60 -6.30 -2.57
N MET A 126 6.57 -6.73 -1.76
CA MET A 126 7.89 -7.16 -2.24
C MET A 126 7.79 -8.30 -3.26
N ARG A 127 6.89 -9.26 -3.04
CA ARG A 127 6.76 -10.44 -3.92
C ARG A 127 5.85 -10.24 -5.12
N GLN A 128 4.81 -9.41 -4.98
CA GLN A 128 3.67 -9.44 -5.90
C GLN A 128 3.35 -8.09 -6.56
N ASP A 129 3.94 -6.97 -6.12
CA ASP A 129 3.60 -5.69 -6.72
C ASP A 129 3.99 -5.65 -8.20
N ARG A 130 3.08 -5.18 -9.06
CA ARG A 130 3.33 -5.06 -10.50
C ARG A 130 4.45 -4.07 -10.85
N ASN A 131 4.70 -3.07 -10.00
CA ASN A 131 5.68 -2.03 -10.24
C ASN A 131 7.01 -2.36 -9.52
N PRO A 132 8.15 -2.46 -10.24
CA PRO A 132 9.44 -2.79 -9.63
C PRO A 132 9.94 -1.75 -8.63
N GLY A 133 9.58 -0.47 -8.77
CA GLY A 133 9.91 0.57 -7.80
C GLY A 133 9.17 0.40 -6.47
N VAL A 134 7.93 -0.09 -6.51
CA VAL A 134 7.17 -0.43 -5.30
C VAL A 134 7.73 -1.68 -4.64
N ARG A 135 8.13 -2.70 -5.43
CA ARG A 135 8.83 -3.88 -4.89
C ARG A 135 10.16 -3.51 -4.24
N LEU A 136 10.91 -2.56 -4.80
CA LEU A 136 12.16 -2.06 -4.22
C LEU A 136 11.92 -1.36 -2.88
N GLU A 137 10.93 -0.47 -2.81
CA GLU A 137 10.54 0.19 -1.55
C GLU A 137 10.14 -0.84 -0.48
N ALA A 138 9.37 -1.86 -0.87
CA ALA A 138 8.99 -2.94 0.03
C ALA A 138 10.21 -3.74 0.50
N LEU A 139 11.14 -4.06 -0.40
CA LEU A 139 12.40 -4.72 -0.08
C LEU A 139 13.20 -3.91 0.94
N ASP A 140 13.35 -2.61 0.74
CA ASP A 140 14.07 -1.72 1.65
C ASP A 140 13.43 -1.63 3.04
N ALA A 141 12.10 -1.71 3.12
CA ALA A 141 11.39 -1.81 4.40
C ALA A 141 11.58 -3.18 5.05
N VAL A 142 11.53 -4.27 4.28
CA VAL A 142 11.71 -5.66 4.77
C VAL A 142 13.12 -5.91 5.29
N ARG A 143 14.15 -5.24 4.76
CA ARG A 143 15.52 -5.30 5.31
C ARG A 143 15.63 -4.88 6.78
N GLY A 144 14.70 -4.06 7.28
CA GLY A 144 14.68 -3.63 8.68
C GLY A 144 13.99 -4.63 9.62
N LEU A 145 13.44 -5.73 9.10
CA LEU A 145 12.75 -6.73 9.88
C LEU A 145 13.72 -7.75 10.49
N GLU A 146 13.23 -8.49 11.49
CA GLU A 146 13.93 -9.67 11.99
C GLU A 146 14.12 -10.71 10.87
N TRP A 147 15.32 -11.32 10.86
CA TRP A 147 15.66 -12.39 9.93
C TRP A 147 15.06 -13.73 10.37
N ASP A 148 13.76 -13.87 10.13
CA ASP A 148 12.99 -15.08 10.38
C ASP A 148 12.73 -15.89 9.09
N PRO A 149 12.12 -17.09 9.16
CA PRO A 149 11.85 -17.90 7.98
C PRO A 149 11.01 -17.20 6.90
N ASP A 150 10.07 -16.32 7.28
CA ASP A 150 9.21 -15.61 6.33
C ASP A 150 9.99 -14.51 5.58
N THR A 151 10.81 -13.73 6.31
CA THR A 151 11.71 -12.73 5.70
C THR A 151 12.65 -13.42 4.73
N ARG A 152 13.31 -14.50 5.18
CA ARG A 152 14.25 -15.26 4.38
C ARG A 152 13.60 -15.84 3.12
N ARG A 153 12.42 -16.46 3.26
CA ARG A 153 11.69 -17.02 2.12
C ARG A 153 11.32 -15.94 1.12
N ALA A 154 10.93 -14.75 1.57
CA ALA A 154 10.55 -13.68 0.67
C ALA A 154 11.75 -13.12 -0.13
N PHE A 155 12.95 -13.05 0.46
CA PHE A 155 14.16 -12.71 -0.28
C PHE A 155 14.58 -13.78 -1.29
N LEU A 156 14.47 -15.07 -0.93
CA LEU A 156 14.72 -16.16 -1.86
C LEU A 156 13.71 -16.17 -3.02
N ASP A 157 12.42 -15.99 -2.74
CA ASP A 157 11.38 -15.87 -3.76
C ASP A 157 11.71 -14.74 -4.75
N LEU A 158 12.14 -13.58 -4.24
CA LEU A 158 12.51 -12.43 -5.06
C LEU A 158 13.79 -12.68 -5.87
N LEU A 159 14.79 -13.33 -5.27
CA LEU A 159 16.01 -13.73 -5.96
C LEU A 159 15.73 -14.69 -7.12
N GLU A 160 14.86 -15.68 -6.93
CA GLU A 160 14.60 -16.72 -7.91
C GLU A 160 13.64 -16.28 -9.03
N HIS A 161 12.64 -15.45 -8.72
CA HIS A 161 11.48 -15.25 -9.60
C HIS A 161 11.30 -13.81 -10.08
N ASP A 162 11.96 -12.79 -9.50
CA ASP A 162 11.73 -11.42 -9.93
C ASP A 162 12.27 -11.19 -11.35
N ALA A 163 11.42 -10.66 -12.24
CA ALA A 163 11.81 -10.36 -13.61
C ALA A 163 12.89 -9.27 -13.71
N ASN A 164 12.95 -8.35 -12.73
CA ASN A 164 13.89 -7.25 -12.70
C ASN A 164 15.25 -7.68 -12.12
N PRO A 165 16.34 -7.65 -12.89
CA PRO A 165 17.66 -8.07 -12.40
C PRO A 165 18.22 -7.18 -11.29
N GLY A 166 17.83 -5.90 -11.23
CA GLY A 166 18.24 -5.00 -10.15
C GLY A 166 17.65 -5.41 -8.80
N LEU A 167 16.40 -5.87 -8.78
CA LEU A 167 15.78 -6.45 -7.59
C LEU A 167 16.45 -7.76 -7.19
N ARG A 168 16.74 -8.66 -8.14
CA ARG A 168 17.51 -9.89 -7.86
C ARG A 168 18.87 -9.57 -7.23
N ILE A 169 19.61 -8.58 -7.75
CA ILE A 169 20.88 -8.12 -7.15
C ILE A 169 20.67 -7.60 -5.73
N ALA A 170 19.64 -6.78 -5.49
CA ALA A 170 19.32 -6.25 -4.17
C ALA A 170 18.97 -7.36 -3.15
N ALA A 171 18.35 -8.46 -3.59
CA ALA A 171 18.16 -9.66 -2.76
C ALA A 171 19.47 -10.39 -2.49
N ILE A 172 20.35 -10.55 -3.48
CA ILE A 172 21.68 -11.15 -3.25
C ILE A 172 22.40 -10.39 -2.15
N ASP A 173 22.42 -9.05 -2.23
CA ASP A 173 23.10 -8.20 -1.24
C ASP A 173 22.57 -8.38 0.18
N GLU A 174 21.31 -8.76 0.35
CA GLU A 174 20.75 -9.08 1.67
C GLU A 174 21.05 -10.52 2.09
N LEU A 175 20.80 -11.49 1.21
CA LEU A 175 20.96 -12.91 1.49
C LEU A 175 22.40 -13.28 1.88
N VAL A 176 23.41 -12.63 1.29
CA VAL A 176 24.83 -12.89 1.62
C VAL A 176 25.20 -12.50 3.04
N LYS A 177 24.45 -11.60 3.69
CA LYS A 177 24.67 -11.25 5.11
C LYS A 177 24.24 -12.37 6.05
N HIS A 178 23.35 -13.24 5.58
CA HIS A 178 22.76 -14.35 6.32
C HIS A 178 23.01 -15.69 5.61
N ALA A 179 24.18 -15.83 4.99
CA ALA A 179 24.48 -16.97 4.13
C ALA A 179 24.44 -18.30 4.90
N ASP A 180 23.76 -19.27 4.32
CA ASP A 180 23.69 -20.66 4.75
C ASP A 180 23.77 -21.59 3.53
N GLN A 181 23.62 -22.90 3.74
CA GLN A 181 23.72 -23.89 2.66
C GLN A 181 22.66 -23.72 1.57
N GLU A 182 21.44 -23.30 1.91
CA GLU A 182 20.39 -23.12 0.91
C GLU A 182 20.58 -21.81 0.13
N VAL A 183 21.04 -20.73 0.79
CA VAL A 183 21.45 -19.51 0.09
C VAL A 183 22.59 -19.82 -0.90
N LEU A 184 23.61 -20.56 -0.48
CA LEU A 184 24.71 -20.97 -1.36
C LEU A 184 24.23 -21.80 -2.55
N ALA A 185 23.29 -22.73 -2.33
CA ALA A 185 22.70 -23.53 -3.40
C ALA A 185 21.93 -22.65 -4.41
N ALA A 186 21.11 -21.71 -3.93
CA ALA A 186 20.37 -20.77 -4.78
C ALA A 186 21.33 -19.87 -5.59
N LEU A 187 22.35 -19.30 -4.95
CA LEU A 187 23.38 -18.50 -5.63
C LEU A 187 24.10 -19.31 -6.70
N GLY A 188 24.45 -20.58 -6.42
CA GLY A 188 25.11 -21.46 -7.38
C GLY A 188 24.26 -21.74 -8.62
N GLN A 189 22.96 -22.00 -8.43
CA GLN A 189 22.02 -22.18 -9.54
C GLN A 189 21.93 -20.93 -10.42
N LEU A 190 21.80 -19.75 -9.81
CA LEU A 190 21.70 -18.49 -10.54
C LEU A 190 23.02 -18.09 -11.19
N ALA A 191 24.18 -18.34 -10.57
CA ALA A 191 25.48 -18.11 -11.17
C ALA A 191 25.63 -18.84 -12.52
N ALA A 192 25.05 -20.05 -12.63
CA ALA A 192 25.10 -20.86 -13.83
C ALA A 192 24.01 -20.49 -14.86
N LYS A 193 22.79 -20.18 -14.42
CA LYS A 193 21.60 -20.20 -15.30
C LYS A 193 20.80 -18.90 -15.37
N ASP A 194 21.07 -17.90 -14.53
CA ASP A 194 20.30 -16.65 -14.56
C ASP A 194 20.43 -15.98 -15.93
N SER A 195 19.33 -15.41 -16.45
CA SER A 195 19.30 -14.75 -17.76
C SER A 195 20.20 -13.50 -17.83
N SER A 196 20.34 -12.77 -16.71
CA SER A 196 21.16 -11.59 -16.56
C SER A 196 22.61 -11.95 -16.27
N ARG A 197 23.53 -11.53 -17.15
CA ARG A 197 24.97 -11.66 -16.94
C ARG A 197 25.42 -11.00 -15.63
N PHE A 198 24.81 -9.88 -15.26
CA PHE A 198 25.15 -9.16 -14.02
C PHE A 198 24.79 -9.97 -12.78
N VAL A 199 23.61 -10.62 -12.78
CA VAL A 199 23.19 -11.49 -11.69
C VAL A 199 24.12 -12.70 -11.59
N ARG A 200 24.43 -13.35 -12.73
CA ARG A 200 25.37 -14.48 -12.75
C ARG A 200 26.73 -14.14 -12.11
N LEU A 201 27.33 -13.02 -12.51
CA LEU A 201 28.61 -12.56 -11.99
C LEU A 201 28.54 -12.16 -10.50
N LYS A 202 27.46 -11.52 -10.09
CA LYS A 202 27.23 -11.15 -8.69
C LYS A 202 27.12 -12.39 -7.81
N CYS A 203 26.37 -13.40 -8.21
CA CYS A 203 26.30 -14.69 -7.50
C CYS A 203 27.67 -15.38 -7.42
N ALA A 204 28.39 -15.51 -8.54
CA ALA A 204 29.71 -16.14 -8.56
C ALA A 204 30.74 -15.41 -7.68
N THR A 205 30.61 -14.09 -7.54
CA THR A 205 31.45 -13.29 -6.64
C THR A 205 31.04 -13.51 -5.18
N ALA A 206 29.73 -13.45 -4.89
CA ALA A 206 29.21 -13.71 -3.56
C ALA A 206 29.61 -15.09 -3.01
N ILE A 207 29.56 -16.15 -3.83
CA ILE A 207 29.98 -17.50 -3.42
C ILE A 207 31.46 -17.50 -3.02
N ARG A 208 32.34 -16.95 -3.86
CA ARG A 208 33.78 -16.86 -3.55
C ARG A 208 34.05 -16.07 -2.27
N ASP A 209 33.34 -14.96 -2.07
CA ASP A 209 33.52 -14.10 -0.90
C ASP A 209 33.04 -14.79 0.39
N ILE A 210 32.03 -15.67 0.30
CA ILE A 210 31.55 -16.47 1.42
C ILE A 210 32.55 -17.60 1.73
N GLU A 211 33.03 -18.32 0.71
CA GLU A 211 33.99 -19.43 0.87
C GLU A 211 35.37 -18.96 1.37
N ALA A 212 35.71 -17.70 1.17
CA ALA A 212 36.96 -17.11 1.63
C ALA A 212 36.95 -16.67 3.12
N LYS A 213 35.80 -16.73 3.80
CA LYS A 213 35.64 -16.39 5.23
C LYS A 213 35.72 -17.63 6.11
#